data_AF-A0AA86PTZ9-F1
#
_entry.id   AF-A0AA86PTZ9-F1
#
_cell.length_a   1.000
_cell.length_b   1.000
_cell.length_c   1.000
_cell.angle_alpha   90.00
_cell.angle_beta   90.00
_cell.angle_gamma   90.00
#
_symmetry.space_group_name_H-M   'P 1'
#
loop_
_entity.id
_entity.type
_entity.pdbx_description
1 polymer ?
#
loop_
_entity_poly.entity_id
_entity_poly.type
_entity_poly.pdbx_seq_one_letter_code
_entity_poly.pdbx_strand_id
1 'polypeptide(L)'
;MRGTVIPGHRVASGLNNNPKYPGGTLRMQLQFFKELGLDLSQYYLGTLNIQTSSTLKLIKPFKTFENVKWCEDPAETFSFIQILLECKGDKTEGLIYWPHPETKPFHFQDSKVVEVLTVFNDKIKYGDEVTVHILNEEARFE
;
A
#
# COMPACT_ATOMS: atom_id res chain seq x y z
N MET A 1 -6.69 13.03 -5.31
CA MET A 1 -6.13 13.62 -4.08
C MET A 1 -4.68 13.97 -4.31
N ARG A 2 -4.24 15.19 -3.99
CA ARG A 2 -2.81 15.56 -4.02
C ARG A 2 -2.14 15.11 -2.72
N GLY A 3 -0.88 14.74 -2.82
CA GLY A 3 -0.08 14.38 -1.66
C GLY A 3 1.41 14.46 -1.93
N THR A 4 2.19 14.31 -0.86
CA THR A 4 3.65 14.36 -0.89
C THR A 4 4.22 12.98 -0.61
N VAL A 5 5.19 12.55 -1.41
CA VAL A 5 5.90 11.29 -1.17
C VAL A 5 6.81 11.45 0.05
N ILE A 6 6.62 10.63 1.07
CA ILE A 6 7.38 10.69 2.33
C ILE A 6 8.14 9.38 2.59
N PRO A 7 9.19 9.41 3.42
CA PRO A 7 9.80 8.19 3.93
C PRO A 7 8.82 7.42 4.82
N GLY A 8 8.70 6.11 4.61
CA GLY A 8 8.04 5.20 5.55
C GLY A 8 9.03 4.43 6.42
N HIS A 9 8.53 3.49 7.24
CA HIS A 9 9.36 2.65 8.11
C HIS A 9 10.19 1.57 7.39
N ARG A 10 10.03 1.44 6.06
CA ARG A 10 10.76 0.49 5.20
C ARG A 10 10.59 -0.98 5.59
N VAL A 11 9.51 -1.29 6.31
CA VAL A 11 9.12 -2.66 6.70
C VAL A 11 8.63 -3.44 5.48
N ALA A 12 7.77 -2.83 4.66
CA ALA A 12 7.21 -3.46 3.47
C ALA A 12 8.29 -3.89 2.46
N SER A 13 9.30 -3.04 2.26
CA SER A 13 10.42 -3.29 1.34
C SER A 13 11.58 -4.09 1.93
N GLY A 14 11.58 -4.34 3.25
CA GLY A 14 12.68 -5.01 3.93
C GLY A 14 13.95 -4.17 4.08
N LEU A 15 13.97 -2.90 3.62
CA LEU A 15 15.16 -2.04 3.71
C LEU A 15 15.49 -1.59 5.15
N ASN A 16 14.64 -1.91 6.12
CA ASN A 16 14.96 -1.76 7.55
C ASN A 16 15.66 -2.98 8.16
N ASN A 17 15.87 -4.06 7.40
CA ASN A 17 16.50 -5.31 7.82
C ASN A 17 15.88 -5.92 9.09
N ASN A 18 14.56 -5.79 9.28
CA ASN A 18 13.89 -6.41 10.41
C ASN A 18 13.99 -7.95 10.31
N PRO A 19 14.65 -8.64 11.25
CA PRO A 19 14.83 -10.09 11.19
C PRO A 19 13.51 -10.87 11.30
N LYS A 20 12.46 -10.25 11.88
CA LYS A 20 11.12 -10.84 11.95
C LYS A 20 10.45 -10.94 10.58
N TYR A 21 10.81 -10.04 9.66
CA TYR A 21 10.24 -9.97 8.30
C TYR A 21 11.35 -10.04 7.25
N PRO A 22 11.99 -11.21 7.06
CA PRO A 22 13.15 -11.35 6.18
C PRO A 22 12.81 -10.97 4.74
N GLY A 23 13.49 -9.95 4.22
CA GLY A 23 13.28 -9.43 2.86
C GLY A 23 12.01 -8.60 2.67
N GLY A 24 11.31 -8.23 3.76
CA GLY A 24 10.15 -7.34 3.76
C GLY A 24 8.80 -8.05 3.80
N THR A 25 7.78 -7.38 4.37
CA THR A 25 6.46 -8.00 4.55
C THR A 25 5.78 -8.31 3.22
N LEU A 26 5.88 -7.44 2.20
CA LEU A 26 5.27 -7.68 0.90
C LEU A 26 5.85 -8.90 0.20
N ARG A 27 7.15 -9.16 0.36
CA ARG A 27 7.77 -10.39 -0.16
C ARG A 27 7.18 -11.63 0.50
N MET A 28 6.97 -11.60 1.82
CA MET A 28 6.40 -12.71 2.56
C MET A 28 4.91 -12.92 2.23
N GLN A 29 4.17 -11.83 2.03
CA GLN A 29 2.74 -11.85 1.74
C GLN A 29 2.40 -12.22 0.28
N LEU A 30 3.36 -12.10 -0.65
CA LEU A 30 3.17 -12.25 -2.10
C LEU A 30 2.43 -13.55 -2.47
N GLN A 31 2.88 -14.70 -1.93
CA GLN A 31 2.30 -16.00 -2.26
C GLN A 31 0.85 -16.11 -1.78
N PHE A 32 0.56 -15.58 -0.58
CA PHE A 32 -0.79 -15.62 0.00
C PHE A 32 -1.78 -14.81 -0.85
N PHE A 33 -1.42 -13.60 -1.26
CA PHE A 33 -2.29 -12.80 -2.12
C PHE A 33 -2.47 -13.43 -3.49
N LYS A 34 -1.42 -14.04 -4.04
CA LYS A 34 -1.49 -14.76 -5.32
C LYS A 34 -2.46 -15.93 -5.27
N GLU A 35 -2.42 -16.74 -4.22
CA GLU A 35 -3.35 -17.86 -3.98
C GLU A 35 -4.80 -17.37 -3.79
N LEU A 36 -4.98 -16.20 -3.18
CA LEU A 36 -6.29 -15.53 -3.04
C LEU A 36 -6.73 -14.79 -4.32
N GLY A 37 -5.97 -14.90 -5.40
CA GLY A 37 -6.31 -14.41 -6.73
C GLY A 37 -5.86 -12.98 -7.03
N LEU A 38 -4.90 -12.42 -6.29
CA LEU A 38 -4.25 -11.14 -6.59
C LEU A 38 -2.73 -11.32 -6.72
N ASP A 39 -2.22 -11.33 -7.94
CA ASP A 39 -0.79 -11.41 -8.18
C ASP A 39 -0.14 -10.03 -8.07
N LEU A 40 0.72 -9.84 -7.07
CA LEU A 40 1.47 -8.61 -6.86
C LEU A 40 2.87 -8.65 -7.51
N SER A 41 3.25 -9.71 -8.22
CA SER A 41 4.61 -9.89 -8.74
C SER A 41 5.03 -8.82 -9.76
N GLN A 42 4.06 -8.13 -10.35
CA GLN A 42 4.29 -7.02 -11.27
C GLN A 42 4.71 -5.72 -10.56
N TYR A 43 4.42 -5.58 -9.27
CA TYR A 43 4.73 -4.37 -8.51
C TYR A 43 6.11 -4.46 -7.86
N TYR A 44 6.67 -3.30 -7.54
CA TYR A 44 7.79 -3.25 -6.62
C TYR A 44 7.34 -3.78 -5.25
N LEU A 45 8.10 -4.71 -4.65
CA LEU A 45 7.80 -5.30 -3.35
C LEU A 45 8.17 -4.33 -2.21
N GLY A 46 7.51 -3.17 -2.20
CA GLY A 46 7.64 -2.08 -1.25
C GLY A 46 6.51 -1.07 -1.47
N THR A 47 6.27 -0.19 -0.50
CA THR A 47 5.22 0.84 -0.59
C THR A 47 5.82 2.23 -0.81
N LEU A 48 5.20 3.00 -1.70
CA LEU A 48 5.32 4.46 -1.72
C LEU A 48 4.37 5.02 -0.66
N ASN A 49 4.91 5.73 0.32
CA ASN A 49 4.11 6.37 1.35
C ASN A 49 3.77 7.78 0.89
N ILE A 50 2.48 8.10 0.78
CA ILE A 50 2.00 9.39 0.31
C ILE A 50 1.22 10.05 1.44
N GLN A 51 1.73 11.17 1.93
CA GLN A 51 1.04 12.03 2.87
C GLN A 51 -0.03 12.84 2.13
N THR A 52 -1.28 12.70 2.53
CA THR A 52 -2.42 13.44 1.99
C THR A 52 -2.95 14.46 3.01
N SER A 53 -3.79 15.39 2.53
CA SER A 53 -4.47 16.36 3.41
C SER A 53 -5.69 15.77 4.14
N SER A 54 -6.27 14.73 3.55
CA SER A 54 -7.52 14.06 3.93
C SER A 54 -7.27 12.58 4.19
N THR A 55 -8.13 11.95 4.98
CA THR A 55 -8.05 10.51 5.27
C THR A 55 -8.73 9.71 4.17
N LEU A 56 -8.33 8.45 4.00
CA LEU A 56 -8.99 7.56 3.04
C LEU A 56 -10.15 6.82 3.72
N LYS A 57 -11.33 6.85 3.11
CA LYS A 57 -12.49 6.06 3.49
C LYS A 57 -12.81 5.04 2.41
N LEU A 58 -12.84 3.77 2.82
CA LEU A 58 -13.22 2.67 1.93
C LEU A 58 -14.73 2.71 1.63
N ILE A 59 -15.11 2.40 0.39
CA ILE A 59 -16.50 2.27 -0.04
C ILE A 59 -16.75 0.82 -0.48
N LYS A 60 -16.08 0.41 -1.56
CA LYS A 60 -16.13 -0.93 -2.12
C LYS A 60 -14.77 -1.27 -2.73
N PRO A 61 -13.79 -1.71 -1.92
CA PRO A 61 -12.46 -2.02 -2.41
C PRO A 61 -12.47 -3.00 -3.58
N PHE A 62 -11.52 -2.89 -4.50
CA PHE A 62 -11.34 -3.84 -5.59
C PHE A 62 -11.24 -5.28 -5.08
N LYS A 63 -10.44 -5.48 -4.02
CA LYS A 63 -10.34 -6.76 -3.32
C LYS A 63 -10.21 -6.54 -1.82
N THR A 64 -10.85 -7.42 -1.06
CA THR A 64 -10.64 -7.53 0.39
C THR A 64 -10.38 -8.99 0.73
N PHE A 65 -9.31 -9.22 1.47
CA PHE A 65 -8.93 -10.52 1.99
C PHE A 65 -8.96 -10.47 3.51
N GLU A 66 -9.88 -11.20 4.10
CA GLU A 66 -10.08 -11.23 5.56
C GLU A 66 -9.24 -12.33 6.20
N ASN A 67 -8.71 -12.08 7.39
CA ASN A 67 -8.02 -13.06 8.23
C ASN A 67 -6.88 -13.82 7.50
N VAL A 68 -6.06 -13.09 6.74
CA VAL A 68 -4.90 -13.66 6.05
C VAL A 68 -3.80 -13.97 7.06
N LYS A 69 -3.53 -15.26 7.29
CA LYS A 69 -2.43 -15.74 8.13
C LYS A 69 -1.16 -15.93 7.30
N TRP A 70 -0.37 -14.87 7.17
CA TRP A 70 0.82 -14.83 6.30
C TRP A 70 2.16 -15.01 7.04
N CYS A 71 2.17 -14.89 8.37
CA CYS A 71 3.33 -15.18 9.22
C CYS A 71 2.91 -15.60 10.63
N GLU A 72 3.86 -15.63 11.58
CA GLU A 72 3.60 -15.97 12.98
C GLU A 72 2.65 -14.97 13.67
N ASP A 73 2.58 -13.72 13.19
CA ASP A 73 1.69 -12.68 13.72
C ASP A 73 0.20 -13.03 13.55
N PRO A 74 -0.70 -12.43 14.34
CA PRO A 74 -2.15 -12.58 14.15
C PRO A 74 -2.57 -12.36 12.69
N ALA A 75 -3.64 -13.04 12.29
CA ALA A 75 -4.17 -12.88 10.94
C ALA A 75 -4.64 -11.44 10.73
N GLU A 76 -4.35 -10.90 9.55
CA GLU A 76 -4.66 -9.51 9.18
C GLU A 76 -5.67 -9.45 8.03
N THR A 77 -6.48 -8.40 8.01
CA THR A 77 -7.37 -8.10 6.88
C THR A 77 -6.70 -7.07 5.98
N PHE A 78 -6.76 -7.29 4.66
CA PHE A 78 -6.18 -6.41 3.66
C PHE A 78 -7.23 -6.00 2.64
N SER A 79 -7.31 -4.70 2.34
CA SER A 79 -8.04 -4.18 1.18
C SER A 79 -7.09 -3.59 0.16
N PHE A 80 -7.46 -3.74 -1.11
CA PHE A 80 -6.74 -3.19 -2.25
C PHE A 80 -7.67 -2.29 -3.04
N ILE A 81 -7.20 -1.10 -3.38
CA ILE A 81 -7.95 -0.08 -4.11
C ILE A 81 -7.18 0.24 -5.38
N GLN A 82 -7.84 0.15 -6.54
CA GLN A 82 -7.25 0.51 -7.82
C GLN A 82 -7.07 2.02 -7.94
N ILE A 83 -5.87 2.41 -8.38
CA ILE A 83 -5.53 3.81 -8.57
C ILE A 83 -4.78 4.07 -9.87
N LEU A 84 -4.84 5.31 -10.32
CA LEU A 84 -3.80 5.91 -11.16
C LEU A 84 -2.98 6.87 -10.31
N LEU A 85 -1.68 6.64 -10.25
CA LEU A 85 -0.71 7.55 -9.64
C LEU A 85 -0.15 8.48 -10.72
N GLU A 86 -0.35 9.79 -10.54
CA GLU A 86 0.17 10.81 -11.44
C GLU A 86 1.34 11.55 -10.77
N CYS A 87 2.48 11.59 -11.45
CA CYS A 87 3.67 12.33 -11.02
C CYS A 87 4.34 12.95 -12.24
N LYS A 88 4.60 14.27 -12.21
CA LYS A 88 5.32 14.99 -13.29
C LYS A 88 4.70 14.78 -14.69
N GLY A 89 3.38 14.59 -14.76
CA GLY A 89 2.64 14.34 -16.00
C GLY A 89 2.56 12.87 -16.42
N ASP A 90 3.38 11.98 -15.84
CA ASP A 90 3.32 10.54 -16.07
C ASP A 90 2.24 9.91 -15.19
N LYS A 91 1.40 9.05 -15.78
CA LYS A 91 0.37 8.27 -15.07
C LYS A 91 0.75 6.81 -15.06
N THR A 92 0.72 6.20 -13.88
CA THR A 92 1.07 4.80 -13.67
C THR A 92 -0.05 4.11 -12.90
N GLU A 93 -0.45 2.92 -13.34
CA GLU A 93 -1.38 2.09 -12.58
C GLU A 93 -0.75 1.62 -11.27
N GLY A 94 -1.60 1.44 -10.26
CA GLY A 94 -1.17 0.96 -8.96
C GLY A 94 -2.34 0.53 -8.10
N LEU A 95 -2.00 0.11 -6.90
CA LEU A 95 -2.95 -0.23 -5.84
C LEU A 95 -2.62 0.58 -4.60
N ILE A 96 -3.62 1.09 -3.90
CA ILE A 96 -3.44 1.37 -2.47
C ILE A 96 -3.48 0.01 -1.77
N TYR A 97 -2.43 -0.28 -1.00
CA TYR A 97 -2.34 -1.41 -0.09
C TYR A 97 -2.83 -0.96 1.28
N TRP A 98 -3.98 -1.47 1.71
CA TRP A 98 -4.63 -1.07 2.96
C TRP A 98 -4.68 -2.24 3.95
N PRO A 99 -3.70 -2.36 4.87
CA PRO A 99 -3.84 -3.24 6.03
C PRO A 99 -4.84 -2.63 7.02
N HIS A 100 -5.86 -3.38 7.42
CA HIS A 100 -6.90 -2.89 8.33
C HIS A 100 -6.35 -2.73 9.76
N PRO A 101 -6.36 -1.50 10.32
CA PRO A 101 -5.78 -1.23 11.64
C PRO A 101 -6.35 -2.08 12.77
N GLU A 102 -7.64 -2.43 12.70
CA GLU A 102 -8.34 -3.20 13.74
C GLU A 102 -7.75 -4.60 13.92
N THR A 103 -7.12 -5.14 12.87
CA THR A 103 -6.52 -6.48 12.87
C THR A 103 -5.01 -6.45 13.16
N LYS A 104 -4.41 -5.26 13.32
CA LYS A 104 -2.97 -5.10 13.43
C LYS A 104 -2.56 -4.72 14.86
N PRO A 105 -1.88 -5.61 15.60
CA PRO A 105 -1.72 -5.42 17.05
C PRO A 105 -0.80 -4.27 17.47
N PHE A 106 -0.02 -3.63 16.57
CA PHE A 106 1.00 -2.63 16.96
C PHE A 106 1.33 -1.53 15.93
N HIS A 107 0.43 -1.17 15.01
CA HIS A 107 0.73 -0.13 14.01
C HIS A 107 -0.41 0.88 13.83
N PHE A 108 -0.23 2.06 14.42
CA PHE A 108 -0.97 3.28 14.06
C PHE A 108 -0.16 4.03 13.00
N GLN A 109 -0.39 3.73 11.73
CA GLN A 109 0.01 4.63 10.67
C GLN A 109 -0.94 5.85 10.71
N ASP A 110 -0.43 7.05 10.46
CA ASP A 110 -1.28 8.24 10.37
C ASP A 110 -2.36 7.99 9.32
N SER A 111 -3.63 8.24 9.66
CA SER A 111 -4.78 8.01 8.78
C SER A 111 -4.75 8.83 7.50
N LYS A 112 -3.83 9.80 7.41
CA LYS A 112 -3.54 10.63 6.24
C LYS A 112 -2.33 10.15 5.43
N VAL A 113 -1.76 8.98 5.73
CA VAL A 113 -0.72 8.37 4.90
C VAL A 113 -1.31 7.15 4.21
N VAL A 114 -1.26 7.14 2.88
CA VAL A 114 -1.64 5.97 2.07
C VAL A 114 -0.40 5.26 1.56
N GLU A 115 -0.42 3.93 1.64
CA GLU A 115 0.63 3.07 1.09
C GLU A 115 0.25 2.63 -0.32
N VAL A 116 1.09 2.97 -1.31
CA VAL A 116 0.84 2.67 -2.72
C VAL A 116 1.83 1.63 -3.25
N LEU A 117 1.30 0.61 -3.91
CA LEU A 117 2.01 -0.35 -4.75
C LEU A 117 1.94 0.12 -6.20
N THR A 118 3.09 0.18 -6.87
CA THR A 118 3.18 0.44 -8.30
C THR A 118 4.46 -0.18 -8.85
N VAL A 119 4.66 -0.17 -10.17
CA VAL A 119 5.93 -0.57 -10.77
C VAL A 119 7.04 0.36 -10.29
N PHE A 120 8.27 -0.13 -10.20
CA PHE A 120 9.38 0.72 -9.76
C PHE A 120 9.57 1.90 -10.73
N ASN A 121 9.55 3.12 -10.19
CA ASN A 121 9.78 4.35 -10.93
C ASN A 121 10.86 5.17 -10.20
N ASP A 122 12.06 5.19 -10.78
CA ASP A 122 13.21 5.87 -10.20
C ASP A 122 13.11 7.41 -10.27
N LYS A 123 12.17 7.96 -11.04
CA LYS A 123 11.93 9.41 -11.14
C LYS A 123 11.13 9.97 -9.96
N ILE A 124 10.45 9.12 -9.20
CA ILE A 124 9.68 9.51 -8.01
C ILE A 124 10.63 9.51 -6.81
N LYS A 125 10.81 10.68 -6.19
CA LYS A 125 11.68 10.91 -5.03
C LYS A 125 10.87 11.37 -3.83
N TYR A 126 11.47 11.27 -2.64
CA TYR A 126 10.89 11.88 -1.45
C TYR A 126 10.77 13.40 -1.63
N GLY A 127 9.64 13.95 -1.19
CA GLY A 127 9.29 15.35 -1.37
C GLY A 127 8.59 15.67 -2.69
N ASP A 128 8.54 14.75 -3.66
CA ASP A 128 7.76 14.97 -4.89
C ASP A 128 6.26 15.04 -4.57
N GLU A 129 5.58 15.96 -5.25
CA GLU A 129 4.13 16.00 -5.28
C GLU A 129 3.58 14.98 -6.28
N VAL A 130 2.53 14.28 -5.84
CA VAL A 130 1.82 13.28 -6.64
C VAL A 130 0.32 13.49 -6.52
N THR A 131 -0.43 13.03 -7.53
CA THR A 131 -1.89 12.95 -7.46
C THR A 131 -2.33 11.50 -7.51
N VAL A 132 -3.07 11.07 -6.50
CA VAL A 132 -3.70 9.76 -6.41
C VAL A 132 -5.14 9.87 -6.92
N HIS A 133 -5.45 9.16 -8.00
CA HIS A 133 -6.79 9.05 -8.57
C HIS A 133 -7.37 7.69 -8.19
N ILE A 134 -8.46 7.67 -7.43
CA ILE A 134 -9.17 6.43 -7.09
C ILE A 134 -10.04 6.01 -8.28
N LEU A 135 -10.01 4.72 -8.63
CA LEU A 135 -10.84 4.15 -9.69
C LEU A 135 -12.11 3.51 -9.12
N ASN A 136 -13.12 3.37 -9.97
CA ASN A 136 -14.38 2.65 -9.74
C ASN A 136 -15.12 2.99 -8.42
N GLU A 137 -14.92 4.20 -7.88
CA GLU A 137 -15.51 4.64 -6.61
C GLU A 137 -15.20 3.69 -5.43
N GLU A 138 -14.08 2.99 -5.48
CA GLU A 138 -13.73 1.95 -4.51
C GLU A 138 -13.43 2.53 -3.12
N ALA A 139 -12.99 3.79 -3.08
CA ALA A 139 -12.75 4.59 -1.89
C ALA A 139 -12.88 6.08 -2.21
N ARG A 140 -12.87 6.92 -1.17
CA ARG A 140 -12.80 8.38 -1.31
C ARG A 140 -11.93 8.99 -0.23
N PHE A 141 -11.37 10.17 -0.51
CA PHE A 141 -10.69 10.95 0.50
C PHE A 141 -11.65 11.93 1.17
N GLU A 142 -11.60 12.04 2.50
CA GLU A 142 -12.40 12.95 3.35
C GLU A 142 -11.51 13.88 4.19
#